data_AF-A0A1Q5R0B7-F1
#
_entry.id   AF-A0A1Q5R0B7-F1
#
_cell.length_a   1.000
_cell.length_b   1.000
_cell.length_c   1.000
_cell.angle_alpha   90.00
_cell.angle_beta   90.00
_cell.angle_gamma   90.00
#
_symmetry.space_group_name_H-M   'P 1'
#
loop_
_entity.id
_entity.type
_entity.pdbx_description
1 polymer ?
#
loop_
_entity_poly.entity_id
_entity_poly.type
_entity_poly.pdbx_seq_one_letter_code
_entity_poly.pdbx_strand_id
1 'polypeptide(L)' 'MALNREWHREHRMPLVATREQRISWHVTHANVCACRPVPDSIRLEVEKLLNSRRGPISAATKDQGRDSKLRKQPHAK' A
#
# COMPACT_ATOMS: atom_id res chain seq x y z
N MET A 1 7.16 -8.66 -22.25
CA MET A 1 6.17 -8.03 -21.36
C MET A 1 5.81 -6.65 -21.87
N ALA A 2 4.53 -6.30 -21.90
CA ALA A 2 4.07 -4.97 -22.30
C ALA A 2 4.42 -3.95 -21.20
N LEU A 3 5.26 -2.96 -21.53
CA LEU A 3 5.56 -1.86 -20.63
C LEU A 3 4.32 -0.97 -20.48
N ASN A 4 3.82 -0.80 -19.26
CA ASN A 4 2.72 0.13 -18.98
C ASN A 4 3.23 1.58 -19.03
N ARG A 5 3.11 2.20 -20.21
CA ARG A 5 3.61 3.56 -20.49
C ARG A 5 2.90 4.62 -19.64
N GLU A 6 1.62 4.44 -19.35
CA GLU A 6 0.81 5.39 -18.58
C GLU A 6 1.28 5.41 -17.13
N TRP A 7 1.44 4.23 -16.53
CA TRP A 7 1.97 4.09 -15.17
C TRP A 7 3.36 4.72 -15.03
N HIS A 8 4.25 4.53 -16.01
CA HIS A 8 5.57 5.17 -16.00
C HIS A 8 5.53 6.70 -16.16
N ARG A 9 4.47 7.27 -16.73
CA ARG A 9 4.30 8.73 -16.84
C ARG A 9 3.88 9.33 -15.50
N GLU A 10 2.96 8.67 -14.81
CA GLU A 10 2.42 9.12 -13.52
C GLU A 10 3.35 8.80 -12.34
N HIS A 11 3.97 7.61 -12.35
CA HIS A 11 4.84 7.12 -11.29
C HIS A 11 6.31 7.09 -11.76
N ARG A 12 6.88 8.27 -12.03
CA ARG A 12 8.32 8.39 -12.28
C ARG A 12 9.10 8.28 -10.97
N MET A 13 10.20 7.53 -10.99
CA MET A 13 11.11 7.44 -9.86
C MET A 13 11.73 8.82 -9.59
N PRO A 14 11.60 9.39 -8.38
CA PRO A 14 12.27 10.62 -8.04
C PRO A 14 13.80 10.39 -7.96
N LEU A 15 14.57 11.39 -8.37
CA LEU A 15 16.04 11.34 -8.39
C LEU A 15 16.64 11.11 -7.00
N VAL A 16 15.98 11.62 -5.96
CA VAL A 16 16.42 11.53 -4.55
C VAL A 16 15.42 10.71 -3.74
N ALA A 17 15.04 9.54 -4.25
CA ALA A 17 14.14 8.64 -3.54
C ALA A 17 14.82 8.02 -2.31
N THR A 18 14.16 8.06 -1.15
CA THR A 18 14.58 7.26 0.01
C THR A 18 14.44 5.77 -0.29
N ARG A 19 15.12 4.95 0.50
CA ARG A 19 15.07 3.49 0.37
C ARG A 19 13.63 2.97 0.42
N GLU A 20 12.82 3.48 1.34
CA GLU A 20 11.40 3.13 1.49
C GLU A 20 10.55 3.52 0.28
N GLN A 21 10.75 4.73 -0.26
CA GLN A 21 10.06 5.17 -1.48
C GLN A 21 10.42 4.29 -2.67
N ARG A 22 11.70 3.92 -2.80
CA ARG A 22 12.18 3.02 -3.84
C ARG A 22 11.54 1.64 -3.73
N ILE A 23 11.47 1.08 -2.52
CA ILE A 23 10.83 -0.22 -2.25
C ILE A 23 9.34 -0.16 -2.64
N SER A 24 8.60 0.83 -2.16
CA SER A 24 7.17 1.01 -2.46
C SER A 24 6.90 1.14 -3.96
N TRP A 25 7.76 1.90 -4.66
CA TRP A 25 7.70 2.03 -6.11
C TRP A 25 7.91 0.69 -6.81
N HIS A 26 8.93 -0.08 -6.43
CA HIS A 26 9.22 -1.38 -7.03
C HIS A 26 8.14 -2.43 -6.75
N VAL A 27 7.54 -2.41 -5.56
CA VAL A 27 6.39 -3.27 -5.22
C VAL A 27 5.23 -2.99 -6.18
N THR A 28 4.87 -1.72 -6.38
CA THR A 28 3.75 -1.35 -7.28
C THR A 28 4.11 -1.63 -8.75
N HIS A 29 5.32 -1.29 -9.17
CA HIS A 29 5.85 -1.57 -10.50
C HIS A 29 5.79 -3.06 -10.84
N ALA A 30 6.17 -3.94 -9.91
CA ALA A 30 6.13 -5.39 -10.09
C ALA A 30 4.71 -5.94 -10.28
N ASN A 31 3.69 -5.28 -9.72
CA ASN A 31 2.29 -5.67 -9.90
C ASN A 31 1.69 -5.16 -11.23
N VAL A 32 2.12 -3.98 -11.70
CA VAL A 32 1.53 -3.32 -12.88
C VAL A 32 2.26 -3.64 -14.19
N CYS A 33 3.58 -3.69 -14.17
CA CYS A 33 4.41 -3.67 -15.37
C CYS A 33 5.52 -4.73 -15.34
N ALA A 34 6.23 -4.85 -14.21
CA ALA A 34 7.36 -5.75 -14.01
C ALA A 34 8.41 -5.71 -15.15
N CYS A 35 8.55 -4.58 -15.86
CA CYS A 35 9.41 -4.50 -17.04
C CYS A 35 10.91 -4.49 -16.72
N ARG A 36 11.27 -4.19 -15.48
CA ARG A 36 12.65 -4.05 -14.99
C ARG A 36 12.82 -4.88 -13.71
N PRO A 37 13.95 -5.60 -13.58
CA PRO A 37 14.28 -6.33 -12.37
C PRO A 37 14.50 -5.38 -11.19
N VAL A 38 14.21 -5.87 -9.99
CA VAL A 38 14.43 -5.13 -8.73
C VAL A 38 15.93 -5.14 -8.41
N PRO A 39 16.55 -4.00 -8.07
CA PRO A 39 17.97 -3.95 -7.72
C PRO A 39 18.27 -4.71 -6.43
N ASP A 40 19.43 -5.38 -6.37
CA ASP A 40 19.78 -6.34 -5.31
C ASP A 40 19.71 -5.74 -3.90
N SER A 41 20.10 -4.46 -3.74
CA SER A 41 20.12 -3.76 -2.44
C SER A 41 18.75 -3.65 -1.75
N ILE A 42 17.64 -3.72 -2.51
CA ILE A 42 16.27 -3.66 -1.98
C ILE A 42 15.42 -4.88 -2.38
N ARG A 43 15.99 -5.82 -3.12
CA ARG A 43 15.29 -7.00 -3.66
C ARG A 43 14.63 -7.80 -2.54
N LEU A 44 15.36 -8.06 -1.46
CA LEU A 44 14.87 -8.82 -0.31
C LEU A 44 13.66 -8.14 0.36
N GLU A 45 13.69 -6.81 0.51
CA GLU A 45 12.58 -6.08 1.13
C GLU A 45 11.36 -6.01 0.23
N VAL A 46 11.55 -5.79 -1.07
CA VAL A 46 10.46 -5.79 -2.06
C VAL A 46 9.79 -7.16 -2.09
N GLU A 47 10.56 -8.24 -2.16
CA GLU A 47 10.03 -9.61 -2.17
C GLU A 47 9.28 -9.93 -0.87
N LYS A 48 9.85 -9.57 0.28
CA LYS A 48 9.20 -9.74 1.58
C LYS A 48 7.85 -9.03 1.62
N LEU A 49 7.75 -7.79 1.13
CA LEU A 49 6.50 -7.04 1.09
C LEU A 49 5.49 -7.62 0.09
N LEU A 50 5.94 -8.07 -1.08
CA LEU A 50 5.09 -8.77 -2.05
C LEU A 50 4.54 -10.09 -1.50
N ASN A 51 5.32 -10.78 -0.66
CA ASN A 51 4.91 -12.02 0.00
C ASN A 51 3.98 -11.73 1.20
N SER A 52 4.29 -10.73 2.03
CA SER A 52 3.50 -10.36 3.21
C SER A 52 2.16 -9.69 2.85
N ARG A 53 2.05 -8.98 1.70
CA ARG A 53 0.77 -8.44 1.21
C ARG A 53 -0.24 -9.51 0.79
N ARG A 54 0.17 -10.78 0.71
CA ARG A 54 -0.72 -11.94 0.49
C ARG A 54 -1.21 -12.57 1.81
N GLY A 55 -1.02 -11.92 2.96
CA GLY A 55 -1.63 -12.27 4.26
C GLY A 55 -2.86 -11.41 4.58
N PRO A 56 -3.84 -11.92 5.36
CA PRO A 56 -5.19 -11.37 5.40
C PRO A 56 -5.21 -9.93 5.94
N ILE A 57 -5.93 -9.11 5.18
CA ILE A 57 -6.47 -7.79 5.54
C ILE A 57 -7.20 -7.80 6.89
N SER A 58 -6.49 -7.84 8.02
CA SER A 58 -7.13 -7.85 9.34
C SER A 58 -6.25 -7.24 10.43
N ALA A 59 -5.63 -6.08 10.19
CA ALA A 59 -4.90 -5.39 11.27
C ALA A 59 -4.68 -3.87 11.06
N ALA A 60 -5.57 -3.12 10.39
CA ALA A 60 -5.49 -1.66 10.41
C ALA A 60 -6.76 -0.98 9.90
N THR A 61 -7.82 -0.99 10.70
CA THR A 61 -8.57 0.26 10.89
C THR A 61 -9.02 0.31 12.34
N LYS A 62 -8.40 1.25 13.02
CA LYS A 62 -8.61 1.62 14.41
C LYS A 62 -9.63 2.76 14.31
N ASP A 63 -10.92 2.44 14.31
CA ASP A 63 -11.98 3.44 14.36
C ASP A 63 -12.16 3.87 15.82
N GLN A 64 -11.43 4.92 16.21
CA GLN A 64 -11.72 5.71 17.40
C GLN A 64 -12.83 6.70 17.06
N GLY A 65 -14.08 6.26 17.16
CA GLY A 65 -15.29 7.09 17.10
C GLY A 65 -15.82 7.40 18.50
N ARG A 66 -15.33 8.51 19.04
CA ARG A 66 -15.71 9.21 20.28
C ARG A 66 -17.23 9.28 20.54
N ASP A 67 -17.57 8.92 21.78
CA ASP A 67 -18.69 9.32 22.66
C ASP A 67 -19.54 10.56 22.28
N SER A 68 -20.79 10.56 22.77
CA SER A 68 -21.74 11.67 22.94
C SER A 68 -22.87 11.84 21.91
N LYS A 69 -24.00 11.13 22.12
CA LYS A 69 -25.33 11.79 22.10
C LYS A 69 -26.41 11.01 22.88
N LEU A 70 -26.56 11.40 24.14
CA LEU A 70 -27.81 11.44 24.89
C LEU A 70 -29.06 11.67 24.01
N ARG A 71 -30.08 10.78 24.05
CA ARG A 71 -31.49 11.16 24.26
C ARG A 71 -32.46 9.95 24.36
N LYS A 72 -32.94 9.77 25.60
CA LYS A 72 -34.35 9.62 26.02
C LYS A 72 -35.14 8.36 25.63
N GLN A 73 -35.52 7.62 26.67
CA GLN A 73 -36.71 6.75 26.73
C GLN A 73 -38.00 7.55 26.41
N PRO A 74 -39.08 6.89 25.99
CA PRO A 74 -40.11 6.55 26.98
C PRO A 74 -40.83 5.21 26.82
N HIS A 75 -41.47 4.83 27.93
CA HIS A 75 -42.45 3.76 28.20
C HIS A 75 -43.47 3.43 27.09
N ALA A 76 -43.84 2.14 27.00
CA ALA A 76 -45.24 1.68 27.00
C ALA A 76 -45.32 0.14 26.96
N LYS A 77 -45.87 -0.49 28.01
CA LYS A 77 -47.06 -1.37 27.99
C LYS A 77 -47.56 -1.54 29.42
#